data_AF-A0A2K2FGN0-F1
#
_entry.id   AF-A0A2K2FGN0-F1
#
_cell.length_a   1.000
_cell.length_b   1.000
_cell.length_c   1.000
_cell.angle_alpha   90.00
_cell.angle_beta   90.00
_cell.angle_gamma   90.00
#
_symmetry.space_group_name_H-M   'P 1'
#
loop_
_entity.id
_entity.type
_entity.pdbx_description
1 polymer ?
#
loop_
_entity_poly.entity_id
_entity_poly.type
_entity_poly.pdbx_seq_one_letter_code
_entity_poly.pdbx_strand_id
1 'polypeptide(L)'
;MFYYAQLNENNICVGVSMLSGEVNASNMVQISDYSEDYIYRKYDAEAQTWGTEKYEPETNTRLTEFEEARQRISDIEMALAAIMGGAV
;
A
#
# COMPACT_ATOMS: atom_id res chain seq x y z
N MET A 1 -17.78 9.57 -17.97
CA MET A 1 -17.09 8.79 -16.92
C MET A 1 -16.08 9.71 -16.29
N PHE A 2 -16.08 9.82 -14.97
CA PHE A 2 -15.27 10.81 -14.26
C PHE A 2 -14.22 10.11 -13.40
N TYR A 3 -13.00 10.61 -13.43
CA TYR A 3 -11.89 10.08 -12.65
C TYR A 3 -11.54 11.07 -11.56
N TYR A 4 -11.34 10.57 -10.35
CA TYR A 4 -11.02 11.39 -9.20
C TYR A 4 -9.86 10.80 -8.41
N ALA A 5 -8.92 11.65 -8.02
CA ALA A 5 -7.94 11.36 -6.99
C ALA A 5 -8.52 11.76 -5.62
N GLN A 6 -8.51 10.84 -4.68
CA GLN A 6 -8.96 11.07 -3.31
C GLN A 6 -7.77 11.50 -2.46
N LEU A 7 -7.86 12.69 -1.88
CA LEU A 7 -6.83 13.28 -1.03
C LEU A 7 -7.11 13.01 0.45
N ASN A 8 -6.04 12.89 1.23
CA ASN A 8 -6.10 12.92 2.69
C ASN A 8 -5.92 14.34 3.25
N GLU A 9 -5.86 14.46 4.58
CA GLU A 9 -5.70 15.74 5.30
C GLU A 9 -4.41 16.50 4.95
N ASN A 10 -3.40 15.81 4.40
CA ASN A 10 -2.12 16.39 3.98
C ASN A 10 -2.06 16.70 2.48
N ASN A 11 -3.19 16.64 1.77
CA ASN A 11 -3.28 16.73 0.31
C ASN A 11 -2.48 15.66 -0.43
N ILE A 12 -2.27 14.48 0.17
CA ILE A 12 -1.65 13.33 -0.49
C ILE A 12 -2.75 12.44 -1.03
N CYS A 13 -2.63 12.04 -2.29
CA CYS A 13 -3.54 11.09 -2.91
C CYS A 13 -3.39 9.71 -2.28
N VAL A 14 -4.49 9.17 -1.77
CA VAL A 14 -4.56 7.85 -1.14
C VAL A 14 -5.34 6.84 -1.99
N GLY A 15 -5.96 7.29 -3.08
CA GLY A 15 -6.70 6.40 -3.97
C GLY A 15 -7.23 7.11 -5.22
N VAL A 16 -7.54 6.32 -6.24
CA VAL A 16 -8.13 6.80 -7.50
C VAL A 16 -9.46 6.09 -7.71
N SER A 17 -10.49 6.86 -8.07
CA SER A 17 -11.85 6.37 -8.25
C SER A 17 -12.39 6.72 -9.64
N MET A 18 -13.21 5.81 -10.18
CA MET A 18 -13.91 5.96 -11.44
C MET A 18 -15.41 5.98 -11.16
N LEU A 19 -16.04 7.12 -11.43
CA LEU A 19 -17.42 7.39 -11.05
C LEU A 19 -18.29 7.65 -12.28
N SER A 20 -19.58 7.28 -12.16
CA SER A 20 -20.58 7.45 -13.21
C SER A 20 -21.07 8.90 -13.34
N GLY A 21 -20.80 9.75 -12.34
CA GLY A 21 -21.22 11.15 -12.29
C GLY A 21 -20.17 12.04 -11.64
N GLU A 22 -20.40 13.35 -11.69
CA GLU A 22 -19.54 14.35 -11.05
C GLU A 22 -19.69 14.32 -9.54
N VAL A 23 -18.56 14.45 -8.85
CA VAL A 23 -18.51 14.62 -7.40
C VAL A 23 -17.92 15.99 -7.08
N ASN A 24 -18.63 16.74 -6.26
CA ASN A 24 -18.15 18.00 -5.70
C ASN A 24 -17.84 17.79 -4.21
N ALA A 25 -16.62 17.35 -3.93
CA ALA A 25 -16.12 17.12 -2.58
C ALA A 25 -14.73 17.74 -2.46
N SER A 26 -14.43 18.40 -1.34
CA SER A 26 -13.16 19.11 -1.12
C SER A 26 -11.94 18.20 -1.11
N ASN A 27 -12.12 16.91 -0.85
CA ASN A 27 -11.08 15.89 -0.83
C ASN A 27 -11.01 15.08 -2.14
N MET A 28 -11.74 15.47 -3.20
CA MET A 28 -11.68 14.82 -4.49
C MET A 28 -11.25 15.79 -5.57
N VAL A 29 -10.15 15.47 -6.24
CA VAL A 29 -9.62 16.24 -7.37
C VAL A 29 -9.89 15.46 -8.65
N GLN A 30 -10.56 16.09 -9.60
CA GLN A 30 -10.80 15.47 -10.90
C GLN A 30 -9.48 15.33 -11.67
N ILE A 31 -9.23 14.15 -12.22
CA ILE A 31 -8.04 13.84 -13.02
C ILE A 31 -8.44 13.48 -14.45
N SER A 32 -7.52 13.66 -15.40
CA SER A 32 -7.73 13.42 -16.83
C SER A 32 -7.91 11.94 -17.17
N ASP A 33 -7.22 11.08 -16.43
CA ASP A 33 -7.08 9.66 -16.71
C ASP A 33 -7.04 8.83 -15.43
N TYR A 34 -7.50 7.58 -15.52
CA TYR A 34 -7.41 6.63 -14.41
C TYR A 34 -5.96 6.11 -14.33
N SER A 35 -5.14 6.78 -13.52
CA SER A 35 -3.74 6.42 -13.33
C SER A 35 -3.39 6.29 -11.86
N GLU A 36 -2.84 5.14 -11.47
CA GLU A 36 -2.32 4.91 -10.12
C GLU A 36 -1.05 5.71 -9.83
N ASP A 37 -0.45 6.37 -10.84
CA ASP A 37 0.72 7.24 -10.64
C ASP A 37 0.39 8.45 -9.74
N TYR A 38 -0.88 8.84 -9.65
CA TYR A 38 -1.32 9.86 -8.71
C TYR A 38 -1.20 9.41 -7.25
N ILE A 39 -1.25 8.11 -6.96
CA ILE A 39 -1.20 7.59 -5.59
C ILE A 39 0.13 7.99 -4.92
N TYR A 40 0.03 8.44 -3.68
CA TYR A 40 1.14 8.98 -2.87
C TYR A 40 1.77 10.27 -3.38
N ARG A 41 1.25 10.87 -4.45
CA ARG A 41 1.64 12.23 -4.84
C ARG A 41 0.87 13.26 -4.04
N LYS A 42 1.55 14.35 -3.70
CA LYS A 42 0.94 15.53 -3.08
C LYS A 42 0.31 16.40 -4.16
N TYR A 43 -0.91 16.87 -3.91
CA TYR A 43 -1.58 17.86 -4.74
C TYR A 43 -1.40 19.25 -4.13
N ASP A 44 -0.99 20.21 -4.96
CA ASP A 44 -0.96 21.61 -4.61
C ASP A 44 -2.26 22.27 -5.07
N ALA A 45 -3.12 22.62 -4.11
CA ALA A 45 -4.41 23.24 -4.40
C ALA A 45 -4.29 24.70 -4.89
N GLU A 46 -3.19 25.40 -4.58
CA GLU A 46 -2.96 26.78 -5.01
C GLU A 46 -2.47 26.82 -6.46
N ALA A 47 -1.51 25.96 -6.79
CA ALA A 47 -0.98 25.84 -8.15
C ALA A 47 -1.83 24.94 -9.06
N GLN A 48 -2.76 24.17 -8.47
CA GLN A 48 -3.54 23.12 -9.12
C GLN A 48 -2.68 22.05 -9.82
N THR A 49 -1.49 21.76 -9.25
CA THR A 49 -0.51 20.83 -9.83
C THR A 49 -0.19 19.67 -8.90
N TRP A 50 0.33 18.60 -9.48
CA TRP A 50 0.82 17.44 -8.75
C TRP A 50 2.32 17.55 -8.49
N GLY A 51 2.73 17.24 -7.26
CA GLY A 51 4.13 17.10 -6.89
C GLY A 51 4.82 15.96 -7.65
N THR A 52 6.14 16.08 -7.78
CA THR A 52 7.00 15.05 -8.36
C THR A 52 7.41 13.98 -7.33
N GLU A 53 7.41 14.32 -6.04
CA GLU A 53 7.74 13.42 -4.95
C GLU A 53 6.58 12.48 -4.63
N LYS A 54 6.90 11.21 -4.36
CA LYS A 54 5.97 10.21 -3.85
C LYS A 54 6.23 9.98 -2.37
N TYR A 55 5.20 10.18 -1.56
CA TYR A 55 5.22 9.97 -0.11
C TYR A 55 4.67 8.58 0.19
N GLU A 56 5.33 7.55 -0.36
CA GLU A 56 4.96 6.17 -0.07
C GLU A 56 5.07 5.94 1.45
N PRO A 57 4.04 5.39 2.11
CA PRO A 57 4.17 4.98 3.50
C PRO A 57 5.28 3.94 3.57
N GLU A 58 6.21 4.13 4.52
CA GLU A 58 7.26 3.14 4.77
C GLU A 58 6.60 1.79 5.02
N THR A 59 6.75 0.88 4.05
CA THR A 59 6.24 -0.48 4.17
C THR A 59 7.11 -1.17 5.21
N ASN A 60 6.68 -1.15 6.46
CA ASN A 60 7.28 -1.93 7.54
C ASN A 60 6.85 -3.40 7.41
N THR A 61 7.03 -3.98 6.21
CA THR A 61 7.07 -5.43 6.09
C THR A 61 8.29 -5.86 6.86
N ARG A 62 8.10 -6.16 8.15
CA ARG A 62 9.02 -6.94 8.96
C ARG A 62 9.18 -8.29 8.28
N LEU A 63 10.05 -8.35 7.28
CA LEU A 63 10.56 -9.59 6.68
C LEU A 63 11.06 -10.55 7.77
N THR A 64 11.43 -10.01 8.93
CA THR A 64 11.80 -10.71 10.17
C THR A 64 10.75 -11.73 10.62
N GLU A 65 9.45 -11.42 10.59
CA GLU A 65 8.42 -12.35 11.09
C GLU A 65 8.26 -13.58 10.19
N PHE A 66 8.50 -13.40 8.89
CA PHE A 66 8.46 -14.48 7.91
C PHE A 66 9.72 -15.36 7.97
N GLU A 67 10.89 -14.77 8.16
CA GLU A 67 12.14 -15.51 8.37
C GLU A 67 12.14 -16.30 9.68
N GLU A 68 11.68 -15.70 10.78
CA GLU A 68 11.51 -16.38 12.06
C GLU A 68 10.50 -17.53 11.96
N ALA A 69 9.41 -17.35 11.20
CA ALA A 69 8.45 -18.42 10.96
C ALA A 69 9.09 -19.61 10.23
N ARG A 70 9.95 -19.37 9.23
CA ARG A 70 10.69 -20.46 8.56
C ARG A 70 11.65 -21.16 9.51
N GLN A 71 12.39 -20.43 10.33
CA GLN A 71 13.34 -21.03 11.29
C GLN A 71 12.60 -21.93 12.28
N ARG A 72 11.47 -21.46 12.83
CA ARG A 72 10.63 -22.27 13.73
C ARG A 72 10.11 -23.55 13.08
N ILE A 73 9.71 -23.50 11.80
CA ILE A 73 9.27 -24.69 11.07
C ILE A 73 10.42 -25.71 10.94
N SER A 74 11.61 -25.25 10.55
CA SER A 74 12.80 -26.11 10.45
C SER A 74 13.15 -26.76 11.79
N ASP A 75 13.10 -26.01 12.89
CA ASP A 75 13.41 -26.53 14.23
C ASP A 75 12.38 -27.57 14.69
N ILE A 76 11.10 -27.38 14.35
CA ILE A 76 10.02 -28.35 14.63
C ILE A 76 10.23 -29.62 13.82
N GLU A 77 10.59 -29.53 12.54
CA GLU A 77 10.85 -30.69 11.68
C GLU A 77 12.04 -31.52 12.21
N MET A 78 13.12 -30.86 12.63
CA MET A 78 14.27 -31.52 13.25
C MET A 78 13.90 -32.21 14.57
N ALA A 79 13.12 -31.55 15.43
CA ALA A 79 12.65 -32.14 16.68
C ALA A 79 11.73 -33.34 16.46
N LEU A 80 10.82 -33.27 15.48
CA LEU A 80 9.95 -34.36 15.11
C LEU A 80 10.73 -35.57 14.56
N ALA A 81 11.74 -35.31 13.70
CA ALA A 81 12.62 -36.35 13.18
C ALA A 81 13.43 -37.05 14.29
N ALA A 82 13.91 -36.30 15.29
CA ALA A 82 14.62 -36.87 16.43
C ALA A 82 13.73 -37.75 17.32
N ILE A 83 12.46 -37.36 17.51
CA ILE A 83 11.49 -38.13 18.31
C ILE A 83 11.05 -39.40 17.56
N MET A 84 10.85 -39.32 16.23
CA MET A 84 10.43 -40.47 15.42
C MET A 84 11.57 -41.42 15.07
N GLY A 85 12.81 -40.91 14.93
CA GLY A 85 14.00 -41.71 14.60
C GLY A 85 14.73 -42.33 15.79
N GLY A 86 14.32 -41.99 17.03
CA GLY A 86 14.95 -42.45 18.28
C GLY A 86 14.44 -43.79 18.84
N ALA A 87 13.91 -44.68 17.99
CA ALA A 87 13.50 -46.02 18.38
C ALA A 87 14.11 -47.07 17.43
N VAL A 88 15.39 -47.40 17.63
CA VAL A 88 16.02 -48.66 17.22
C VAL A 88 16.90 -49.19 18.34
#